data_AF-A0A3D1BIL7-F1
#
_entry.id   AF-A0A3D1BIL7-F1
#
_cell.length_a   1.000
_cell.length_b   1.000
_cell.length_c   1.000
_cell.angle_alpha   90.00
_cell.angle_beta   90.00
_cell.angle_gamma   90.00
#
_symmetry.space_group_name_H-M   'P 1'
#
loop_
_entity.id
_entity.type
_entity.pdbx_description
1 polymer ?
#
loop_
_entity_poly.entity_id
_entity_poly.type
_entity_poly.pdbx_seq_one_letter_code
_entity_poly.pdbx_strand_id
1 'polypeptide(L)'
;MRKFVKIFGIVILCLLLLFLSFLLFLVLKSRLWEKEFVASLDTEYLVSDGIVLDDILNGEIESYILSEEDTDSITLSPTQVAQLVYGTLTDVAGDSGLNITNVYIVPAIADWKVCSRLELKDMWEAHIWVCVDVSKDNMQTAQLYLKDIQCQGFSVSKIYPKLLILANQGIADALVTANENGFVGRIFENVELMEEYLVIKGGLY
;
A
#
# COMPACT_ATOMS: atom_id res chain seq x y z
N MET A 1 -28.35 -31.67 -37.73
CA MET A 1 -27.62 -30.40 -37.48
C MET A 1 -28.43 -29.38 -36.66
N ARG A 2 -29.68 -29.01 -37.01
CA ARG A 2 -30.49 -28.02 -36.24
C ARG A 2 -30.65 -28.31 -34.73
N LYS A 3 -30.80 -29.58 -34.32
CA LYS A 3 -30.92 -29.96 -32.90
C LYS A 3 -29.60 -29.73 -32.12
N PHE A 4 -28.46 -30.05 -32.73
CA PHE A 4 -27.14 -29.83 -32.15
C PHE A 4 -26.83 -28.34 -31.97
N VAL A 5 -27.18 -27.50 -32.94
CA VAL A 5 -27.02 -26.04 -32.83
C VAL A 5 -27.86 -25.46 -31.68
N LYS A 6 -29.08 -25.96 -31.46
CA LYS A 6 -29.93 -25.54 -30.33
C LYS A 6 -29.35 -25.96 -28.98
N ILE A 7 -28.85 -27.19 -28.86
CA ILE A 7 -28.23 -27.68 -27.61
C ILE A 7 -26.96 -26.86 -27.31
N PHE A 8 -26.11 -26.64 -28.32
CA PHE A 8 -24.89 -25.85 -28.16
C PHE A 8 -25.20 -24.39 -27.76
N GLY A 9 -26.22 -23.78 -28.36
CA GLY A 9 -26.67 -22.43 -27.98
C GLY A 9 -27.15 -22.35 -26.52
N ILE A 10 -27.88 -23.36 -26.03
CA ILE A 10 -28.30 -23.43 -24.62
C ILE A 10 -27.09 -23.55 -23.69
N VAL A 11 -26.10 -24.38 -24.03
CA VAL A 11 -24.88 -24.54 -23.23
C VAL A 11 -24.11 -23.23 -23.13
N ILE A 12 -23.92 -22.52 -24.25
CA ILE A 12 -23.25 -21.20 -24.26
C ILE A 12 -24.02 -20.20 -23.40
N LEU A 13 -25.36 -20.16 -23.54
CA LEU A 13 -26.19 -19.26 -22.74
C LEU A 13 -26.06 -19.56 -21.24
N CYS A 14 -26.06 -20.83 -20.84
CA CYS A 14 -25.85 -21.22 -19.46
C CYS A 14 -24.45 -20.81 -18.95
N LEU A 15 -23.40 -21.00 -19.74
CA LEU A 15 -22.04 -20.55 -19.39
C LEU A 15 -21.97 -19.03 -19.23
N LEU A 16 -22.61 -18.29 -20.13
CA LEU A 16 -22.67 -16.83 -20.06
C LEU A 16 -23.45 -16.35 -18.83
N LEU A 17 -24.57 -17.00 -18.48
CA LEU A 17 -25.33 -16.70 -17.27
C LEU A 17 -24.52 -17.01 -16.00
N LEU A 18 -23.79 -18.13 -15.96
CA LEU A 18 -22.90 -18.45 -14.85
C LEU A 18 -21.78 -17.42 -14.70
N PHE A 19 -21.17 -17.00 -15.83
CA PHE A 19 -20.14 -15.98 -15.83
C PHE A 19 -20.66 -14.62 -15.32
N LEU A 20 -21.83 -14.19 -15.79
CA LEU A 20 -22.47 -12.94 -15.33
C LEU A 20 -22.84 -13.02 -13.84
N SER A 21 -23.37 -14.15 -13.38
CA SER A 21 -23.67 -14.37 -11.95
C SER A 21 -22.41 -14.31 -11.10
N PHE A 22 -21.29 -14.86 -11.59
CA PHE A 22 -20.00 -14.80 -10.90
C PHE A 22 -19.47 -13.36 -10.82
N LEU A 23 -19.54 -12.59 -11.92
CA LEU A 23 -19.16 -11.17 -11.90
C LEU A 23 -20.01 -10.36 -10.93
N LEU A 24 -21.33 -10.57 -10.92
CA LEU A 24 -22.23 -9.91 -9.99
C LEU A 24 -21.87 -10.23 -8.54
N PHE A 25 -21.56 -11.50 -8.24
CA PHE A 25 -21.11 -11.91 -6.93
C PHE A 25 -19.81 -11.20 -6.50
N LEU A 26 -18.83 -11.06 -7.40
CA LEU A 26 -17.58 -10.34 -7.11
C LEU A 26 -17.83 -8.86 -6.80
N VAL A 27 -18.68 -8.19 -7.59
CA VAL A 27 -19.04 -6.79 -7.36
C VAL A 27 -19.75 -6.60 -6.02
N LEU A 28 -20.71 -7.46 -5.69
CA LEU A 28 -21.41 -7.40 -4.40
C LEU A 28 -20.47 -7.62 -3.22
N LYS A 29 -19.58 -8.62 -3.31
CA LYS A 29 -18.58 -8.89 -2.27
C LYS A 29 -17.62 -7.71 -2.10
N SER A 30 -17.15 -7.12 -3.20
CA SER A 30 -16.29 -5.94 -3.19
C SER A 30 -16.96 -4.75 -2.50
N ARG A 31 -18.21 -4.44 -2.86
CA ARG A 31 -18.96 -3.32 -2.27
C ARG A 31 -19.27 -3.54 -0.79
N LEU A 32 -19.57 -4.78 -0.39
CA LEU A 32 -19.79 -5.11 1.02
C LEU A 32 -18.51 -4.92 1.83
N TRP A 33 -17.39 -5.45 1.31
CA TRP A 33 -16.08 -5.27 1.93
C TRP A 33 -15.71 -3.79 2.06
N GLU A 34 -15.89 -3.01 0.99
CA GLU A 34 -15.60 -1.57 0.99
C GLU A 34 -16.41 -0.85 2.07
N LYS A 35 -17.70 -1.15 2.19
CA LYS A 35 -18.56 -0.56 3.21
C LYS A 35 -18.08 -0.90 4.64
N GLU A 36 -17.70 -2.14 4.88
CA GLU A 36 -17.18 -2.58 6.19
C GLU A 36 -15.82 -1.94 6.48
N PHE A 37 -14.92 -1.91 5.49
CA PHE A 37 -13.60 -1.30 5.60
C PHE A 37 -13.71 0.19 5.91
N VAL A 38 -14.48 0.96 5.14
CA VAL A 38 -14.67 2.40 5.34
C VAL A 38 -15.31 2.70 6.70
N ALA A 39 -16.25 1.87 7.16
CA ALA A 39 -16.86 2.02 8.48
C ALA A 39 -15.90 1.73 9.64
N SER A 40 -14.82 0.99 9.40
CA SER A 40 -13.80 0.65 10.39
C SER A 40 -12.62 1.61 10.46
N LEU A 41 -12.57 2.60 9.54
CA LEU A 41 -11.46 3.55 9.49
C LEU A 41 -11.45 4.45 10.72
N ASP A 42 -10.30 4.51 11.37
CA ASP A 42 -9.99 5.59 12.30
C ASP A 42 -9.65 6.86 11.50
N THR A 43 -10.39 7.93 11.74
CA THR A 43 -10.17 9.21 11.05
C THR A 43 -8.81 9.83 11.37
N GLU A 44 -8.18 9.46 12.48
CA GLU A 44 -6.88 10.00 12.90
C GLU A 44 -5.72 9.57 11.98
N TYR A 45 -5.78 8.33 11.44
CA TYR A 45 -4.75 7.78 10.56
C TYR A 45 -5.09 7.92 9.08
N LEU A 46 -6.19 8.58 8.75
CA LEU A 46 -6.63 8.81 7.38
C LEU A 46 -6.07 10.13 6.85
N VAL A 47 -5.21 10.04 5.85
CA VAL A 47 -4.70 11.18 5.09
C VAL A 47 -5.54 11.32 3.81
N SER A 48 -6.04 12.52 3.55
CA SER A 48 -6.78 12.86 2.32
C SER A 48 -6.17 14.05 1.60
N ASP A 49 -6.58 14.23 0.35
CA ASP A 49 -6.21 15.37 -0.50
C ASP A 49 -6.31 16.71 0.25
N GLY A 50 -5.28 17.55 0.06
CA GLY A 50 -5.13 18.85 0.71
C GLY A 50 -4.32 18.87 2.01
N ILE A 51 -3.85 17.73 2.52
CA ILE A 51 -2.93 17.69 3.66
C ILE A 51 -1.49 17.91 3.15
N VAL A 52 -1.00 19.14 3.33
CA VAL A 52 0.40 19.49 3.09
C VAL A 52 1.27 18.72 4.08
N LEU A 53 2.39 18.18 3.59
CA LEU A 53 3.39 17.54 4.45
C LEU A 53 3.74 18.52 5.58
N ASP A 54 3.61 18.09 6.84
CA ASP A 54 3.83 18.96 7.99
C ASP A 54 5.26 19.53 7.94
N ASP A 55 5.41 20.86 8.01
CA ASP A 55 6.72 21.51 8.07
C ASP A 55 7.54 20.98 9.25
N ILE A 56 6.88 20.53 10.31
CA ILE A 56 7.50 19.86 11.47
C ILE A 56 8.13 18.53 11.05
N LEU A 57 7.44 17.71 10.25
CA LEU A 57 7.95 16.42 9.77
C LEU A 57 9.20 16.62 8.89
N ASN A 58 9.20 17.63 8.03
CA ASN A 58 10.38 17.97 7.23
C ASN A 58 11.56 18.36 8.12
N GLY A 59 11.33 19.15 9.18
CA GLY A 59 12.36 19.51 10.15
C GLY A 59 12.91 18.32 10.92
N GLU A 60 12.05 17.37 11.34
CA GLU A 60 12.47 16.13 12.00
C GLU A 60 13.34 15.27 11.09
N ILE A 61 12.93 15.08 9.83
CA ILE A 61 13.71 14.35 8.82
C ILE A 61 15.05 15.04 8.57
N GLU A 62 15.07 16.35 8.39
CA GLU A 62 16.30 17.11 8.18
C GLU A 62 17.24 16.99 9.38
N SER A 63 16.72 17.11 10.60
CA SER A 63 17.52 16.97 11.82
C SER A 63 18.13 15.57 11.95
N TYR A 64 17.39 14.54 11.59
CA TYR A 64 17.88 13.16 11.58
C TYR A 64 19.00 12.98 10.54
N ILE A 65 18.80 13.46 9.32
CA ILE A 65 19.77 13.33 8.23
C ILE A 65 21.07 14.10 8.55
N LEU A 66 20.96 15.29 9.15
CA LEU A 66 22.10 16.18 9.44
C LEU A 66 22.75 15.96 10.80
N SER A 67 22.21 15.07 11.64
CA SER A 67 22.75 14.80 12.97
C SER A 67 24.22 14.33 12.88
N GLU A 68 25.06 14.79 13.80
CA GLU A 68 26.48 14.40 13.89
C GLU A 68 26.69 13.17 14.78
N GLU A 69 25.62 12.59 15.36
CA GLU A 69 25.73 11.41 16.22
C GLU A 69 26.04 10.14 15.40
N ASP A 70 26.94 9.30 15.93
CA ASP A 70 27.35 8.02 15.34
C ASP A 70 26.14 7.13 15.02
N THR A 71 25.12 7.14 15.89
CA THR A 71 23.85 6.45 15.71
C THR A 71 22.72 7.36 16.15
N ASP A 72 21.71 7.53 15.30
CA ASP A 72 20.53 8.34 15.60
C ASP A 72 19.24 7.61 15.14
N SER A 73 18.09 8.10 15.57
CA SER A 73 16.79 7.53 15.19
C SER A 73 15.73 8.58 15.00
N ILE A 74 14.88 8.37 14.00
CA ILE A 74 13.64 9.12 13.80
C ILE A 74 12.44 8.25 14.15
N THR A 75 11.45 8.86 14.79
CA THR A 75 10.18 8.21 15.16
C THR A 75 9.05 8.92 14.44
N LEU A 76 8.25 8.16 13.68
CA LEU A 76 7.18 8.68 12.85
C LEU A 76 5.85 8.07 13.27
N SER A 77 4.84 8.91 13.52
CA SER A 77 3.47 8.45 13.73
C SER A 77 2.87 7.80 12.46
N PRO A 78 1.86 6.92 12.57
CA PRO A 78 1.14 6.37 11.43
C PRO A 78 0.65 7.45 10.45
N THR A 79 0.18 8.59 10.96
CA THR A 79 -0.27 9.70 10.13
C THR A 79 0.87 10.36 9.36
N GLN A 80 2.04 10.56 9.98
CA GLN A 80 3.23 11.07 9.27
C GLN A 80 3.71 10.09 8.19
N VAL A 81 3.71 8.79 8.46
CA VAL A 81 4.04 7.77 7.45
C VAL A 81 3.00 7.78 6.32
N ALA A 82 1.71 7.91 6.64
CA ALA A 82 0.65 8.01 5.65
C ALA A 82 0.79 9.26 4.76
N GLN A 83 1.24 10.40 5.31
CA GLN A 83 1.56 11.62 4.54
C GLN A 83 2.72 11.41 3.57
N LEU A 84 3.81 10.75 4.01
CA LEU A 84 4.95 10.43 3.16
C LEU A 84 4.56 9.47 2.01
N VAL A 85 3.76 8.44 2.32
CA VAL A 85 3.23 7.51 1.33
C VAL A 85 2.28 8.23 0.36
N TYR A 86 1.40 9.09 0.86
CA TYR A 86 0.49 9.89 0.04
C TYR A 86 1.25 10.77 -0.96
N GLY A 87 2.24 11.54 -0.49
CA GLY A 87 3.08 12.37 -1.34
C GLY A 87 3.80 11.56 -2.41
N THR A 88 4.47 10.48 -2.00
CA THR A 88 5.21 9.60 -2.92
C THR A 88 4.31 8.97 -3.98
N LEU A 89 3.14 8.45 -3.58
CA LEU A 89 2.21 7.84 -4.53
C LEU A 89 1.60 8.88 -5.49
N THR A 90 1.33 10.09 -5.01
CA THR A 90 0.79 11.18 -5.83
C THR A 90 1.81 11.64 -6.88
N ASP A 91 3.08 11.78 -6.49
CA ASP A 91 4.17 12.13 -7.40
C ASP A 91 4.37 11.07 -8.49
N VAL A 92 4.36 9.79 -8.10
CA VAL A 92 4.46 8.67 -9.06
C VAL A 92 3.21 8.59 -9.96
N ALA A 93 2.04 8.94 -9.44
CA ALA A 93 0.77 8.86 -10.18
C ALA A 93 0.53 10.03 -11.13
N GLY A 94 1.25 11.15 -11.03
CA GLY A 94 0.95 12.44 -11.69
C GLY A 94 0.45 12.32 -13.14
N ASP A 95 1.22 11.64 -14.00
CA ASP A 95 0.93 11.50 -15.43
C ASP A 95 0.20 10.18 -15.80
N SER A 96 -0.09 9.32 -14.82
CA SER A 96 -0.56 7.94 -15.04
C SER A 96 -2.07 7.81 -15.31
N GLY A 97 -2.83 8.90 -15.22
CA GLY A 97 -4.29 8.84 -15.24
C GLY A 97 -4.92 8.34 -13.94
N LEU A 98 -4.12 8.12 -12.89
CA LEU A 98 -4.59 7.79 -11.54
C LEU A 98 -4.49 9.02 -10.63
N ASN A 99 -5.43 9.14 -9.71
CA ASN A 99 -5.41 10.13 -8.64
C ASN A 99 -5.42 9.41 -7.30
N ILE A 100 -4.56 9.82 -6.37
CA ILE A 100 -4.53 9.28 -5.01
C ILE A 100 -5.41 10.19 -4.15
N THR A 101 -6.54 9.67 -3.67
CA THR A 101 -7.47 10.50 -2.88
C THR A 101 -7.25 10.33 -1.38
N ASN A 102 -6.82 9.12 -0.97
CA ASN A 102 -6.62 8.80 0.44
C ASN A 102 -5.47 7.81 0.62
N VAL A 103 -4.79 7.93 1.77
CA VAL A 103 -3.93 6.88 2.34
C VAL A 103 -4.34 6.67 3.79
N TYR A 104 -4.38 5.42 4.22
CA TYR A 104 -4.76 5.01 5.56
C TYR A 104 -3.81 3.93 6.05
N ILE A 105 -3.40 4.01 7.31
CA ILE A 105 -2.53 3.01 7.94
C ILE A 105 -3.25 2.41 9.14
N VAL A 106 -3.28 1.07 9.20
CA VAL A 106 -3.62 0.30 10.40
C VAL A 106 -2.31 -0.18 11.01
N PRO A 107 -1.81 0.48 12.05
CA PRO A 107 -0.58 0.07 12.70
C PRO A 107 -0.83 -1.14 13.61
N ALA A 108 0.16 -2.01 13.70
CA ALA A 108 0.23 -3.11 14.66
C ALA A 108 1.70 -3.49 14.89
N ILE A 109 1.99 -4.20 15.98
CA ILE A 109 3.37 -4.64 16.27
C ILE A 109 3.87 -5.53 15.13
N ALA A 110 4.99 -5.14 14.52
CA ALA A 110 5.66 -5.82 13.42
C ALA A 110 4.86 -5.94 12.11
N ASP A 111 3.60 -5.46 12.08
CA ASP A 111 2.65 -5.68 10.99
C ASP A 111 1.78 -4.45 10.78
N TRP A 112 2.06 -3.68 9.72
CA TRP A 112 1.29 -2.51 9.34
C TRP A 112 0.50 -2.78 8.06
N LYS A 113 -0.78 -2.42 8.04
CA LYS A 113 -1.56 -2.43 6.79
C LYS A 113 -1.65 -1.03 6.24
N VAL A 114 -1.10 -0.82 5.05
CA VAL A 114 -1.12 0.46 4.34
C VAL A 114 -2.12 0.37 3.20
N CYS A 115 -3.16 1.20 3.22
CA CYS A 115 -4.22 1.23 2.24
C CYS A 115 -4.23 2.57 1.51
N SER A 116 -4.36 2.55 0.19
CA SER A 116 -4.52 3.74 -0.64
C SER A 116 -5.80 3.64 -1.46
N ARG A 117 -6.51 4.77 -1.56
CA ARG A 117 -7.67 4.91 -2.44
C ARG A 117 -7.22 5.58 -3.73
N LEU A 118 -7.41 4.84 -4.83
CA LEU A 118 -7.08 5.27 -6.18
C LEU A 118 -8.38 5.64 -6.89
N GLU A 119 -8.37 6.75 -7.60
CA GLU A 119 -9.43 7.20 -8.49
C GLU A 119 -8.89 7.26 -9.92
N LEU A 120 -9.62 6.68 -10.88
CA LEU A 120 -9.25 6.71 -12.29
C LEU A 120 -9.75 8.00 -12.93
N LYS A 121 -8.84 8.83 -13.46
CA LYS A 121 -9.18 10.02 -14.24
C LYS A 121 -10.03 9.61 -15.46
N ASP A 122 -11.04 10.40 -15.77
CA ASP A 122 -11.94 10.24 -16.92
C ASP A 122 -12.89 9.02 -16.93
N MET A 123 -12.93 8.21 -15.86
CA MET A 123 -13.96 7.19 -15.65
C MET A 123 -14.90 7.57 -14.51
N TRP A 124 -16.20 7.50 -14.76
CA TRP A 124 -17.29 7.77 -13.81
C TRP A 124 -17.05 7.13 -12.43
N GLU A 125 -16.61 7.94 -11.46
CA GLU A 125 -16.50 7.64 -10.02
C GLU A 125 -15.84 6.29 -9.66
N ALA A 126 -14.98 5.76 -10.53
CA ALA A 126 -14.33 4.47 -10.32
C ALA A 126 -13.19 4.63 -9.31
N HIS A 127 -13.49 4.34 -8.05
CA HIS A 127 -12.52 4.29 -6.97
C HIS A 127 -12.22 2.86 -6.55
N ILE A 128 -10.95 2.60 -6.25
CA ILE A 128 -10.50 1.32 -5.73
C ILE A 128 -9.60 1.51 -4.52
N TRP A 129 -9.81 0.67 -3.52
CA TRP A 129 -8.87 0.54 -2.41
C TRP A 129 -7.85 -0.54 -2.72
N VAL A 130 -6.57 -0.19 -2.58
CA VAL A 130 -5.45 -1.12 -2.63
C VAL A 130 -4.77 -1.10 -1.27
N CYS A 131 -4.68 -2.26 -0.63
CA CYS A 131 -4.04 -2.42 0.67
C CYS A 131 -2.84 -3.36 0.55
N VAL A 132 -1.77 -3.03 1.26
CA VAL A 132 -0.59 -3.89 1.38
C VAL A 132 -0.32 -4.16 2.86
N ASP A 133 -0.04 -5.41 3.18
CA ASP A 133 0.35 -5.82 4.53
C ASP A 133 1.88 -5.78 4.58
N VAL A 134 2.44 -4.76 5.23
CA VAL A 134 3.87 -4.53 5.43
C VAL A 134 4.29 -5.15 6.76
N SER A 135 5.38 -5.91 6.75
CA SER A 135 5.82 -6.69 7.89
C SER A 135 7.30 -6.59 8.12
N LYS A 136 7.67 -6.81 9.37
CA LYS A 136 9.05 -6.86 9.84
C LYS A 136 9.32 -8.16 10.59
N ASP A 137 10.45 -8.79 10.30
CA ASP A 137 10.93 -9.94 11.08
C ASP A 137 11.62 -9.49 12.37
N ASN A 138 11.64 -10.36 13.39
CA ASN A 138 12.31 -10.13 14.67
C ASN A 138 13.84 -10.24 14.56
N MET A 139 14.43 -9.43 13.70
CA MET A 139 15.87 -9.26 13.49
C MET A 139 16.17 -7.77 13.50
N GLN A 140 17.33 -7.37 14.01
CA GLN A 140 17.75 -5.96 13.98
C GLN A 140 18.28 -5.63 12.56
N THR A 141 17.37 -5.24 11.66
CA THR A 141 17.65 -4.93 10.25
C THR A 141 16.66 -3.88 9.75
N ALA A 142 17.02 -3.11 8.72
CA ALA A 142 16.07 -2.19 8.08
C ALA A 142 15.10 -2.88 7.08
N GLN A 143 15.16 -4.21 6.98
CA GLN A 143 14.43 -4.97 5.95
C GLN A 143 12.94 -5.07 6.30
N LEU A 144 12.10 -4.55 5.38
CA LEU A 144 10.65 -4.73 5.39
C LEU A 144 10.24 -5.60 4.21
N TYR A 145 9.10 -6.27 4.34
CA TYR A 145 8.52 -7.06 3.26
C TYR A 145 7.00 -6.99 3.28
N LEU A 146 6.38 -7.27 2.15
CA LEU A 146 4.94 -7.39 2.00
C LEU A 146 4.53 -8.86 2.20
N LYS A 147 3.52 -9.09 3.04
CA LYS A 147 2.86 -10.39 3.23
C LYS A 147 1.71 -10.61 2.24
N ASP A 148 0.98 -9.55 1.93
CA ASP A 148 -0.18 -9.59 1.02
C ASP A 148 -0.34 -8.24 0.29
N ILE A 149 -0.94 -8.32 -0.89
CA ILE A 149 -1.39 -7.18 -1.68
C ILE A 149 -2.85 -7.45 -2.00
N GLN A 150 -3.73 -6.58 -1.51
CA GLN A 150 -5.18 -6.67 -1.64
C GLN A 150 -5.70 -5.55 -2.51
N CYS A 151 -6.65 -5.87 -3.39
CA CYS A 151 -7.41 -4.89 -4.15
C CYS A 151 -8.89 -5.13 -3.88
N GLN A 152 -9.58 -4.13 -3.33
CA GLN A 152 -10.99 -4.19 -2.97
C GLN A 152 -11.36 -5.45 -2.15
N GLY A 153 -10.52 -5.80 -1.17
CA GLY A 153 -10.70 -6.97 -0.30
C GLY A 153 -10.33 -8.32 -0.90
N PHE A 154 -9.83 -8.36 -2.14
CA PHE A 154 -9.31 -9.57 -2.76
C PHE A 154 -7.80 -9.58 -2.69
N SER A 155 -7.23 -10.66 -2.13
CA SER A 155 -5.78 -10.89 -2.14
C SER A 155 -5.31 -11.18 -3.57
N VAL A 156 -4.76 -10.16 -4.21
CA VAL A 156 -4.16 -10.23 -5.54
C VAL A 156 -2.89 -11.08 -5.49
N SER A 157 -2.15 -11.01 -4.38
CA SER A 157 -0.94 -11.83 -4.18
C SER A 157 -1.23 -13.33 -4.23
N LYS A 158 -2.38 -13.79 -3.72
CA LYS A 158 -2.78 -15.20 -3.79
C LYS A 158 -3.17 -15.64 -5.19
N ILE A 159 -3.74 -14.73 -5.99
CA ILE A 159 -4.14 -15.01 -7.38
C ILE A 159 -2.91 -14.95 -8.31
N TYR A 160 -2.02 -14.00 -8.05
CA TYR A 160 -0.82 -13.76 -8.84
C TYR A 160 0.42 -13.53 -7.94
N PRO A 161 1.02 -14.61 -7.41
CA PRO A 161 2.13 -14.54 -6.44
C PRO A 161 3.37 -13.79 -6.93
N LYS A 162 3.57 -13.76 -8.25
CA LYS A 162 4.70 -13.07 -8.87
C LYS A 162 4.72 -11.57 -8.57
N LEU A 163 3.55 -10.93 -8.40
CA LEU A 163 3.47 -9.52 -8.02
C LEU A 163 4.10 -9.27 -6.65
N LEU A 164 3.83 -10.15 -5.68
CA LEU A 164 4.38 -10.03 -4.33
C LEU A 164 5.91 -10.17 -4.34
N ILE A 165 6.43 -11.13 -5.11
CA ILE A 165 7.86 -11.35 -5.27
C ILE A 165 8.54 -10.10 -5.86
N LEU A 166 7.97 -9.54 -6.93
CA LEU A 166 8.51 -8.34 -7.58
C LEU A 166 8.45 -7.11 -6.67
N ALA A 167 7.36 -6.94 -5.92
CA ALA A 167 7.25 -5.84 -4.96
C ALA A 167 8.28 -5.95 -3.84
N ASN A 168 8.45 -7.13 -3.25
CA ASN A 168 9.46 -7.38 -2.20
C ASN A 168 10.88 -7.22 -2.73
N GLN A 169 11.16 -7.65 -3.95
CA GLN A 169 12.43 -7.40 -4.60
C GLN A 169 12.67 -5.89 -4.78
N GLY A 170 11.66 -5.14 -5.25
CA GLY A 170 11.76 -3.69 -5.39
C GLY A 170 12.03 -2.97 -4.06
N ILE A 171 11.40 -3.39 -2.97
CA ILE A 171 11.67 -2.84 -1.62
C ILE A 171 13.11 -3.14 -1.19
N ALA A 172 13.57 -4.39 -1.38
CA ALA A 172 14.93 -4.77 -1.04
C ALA A 172 15.98 -3.99 -1.85
N ASP A 173 15.78 -3.88 -3.16
CA ASP A 173 16.67 -3.14 -4.06
C ASP A 173 16.69 -1.63 -3.72
N ALA A 174 15.54 -1.05 -3.37
CA ALA A 174 15.45 0.34 -2.93
C ALA A 174 16.21 0.58 -1.61
N LEU A 175 16.08 -0.33 -0.64
CA LEU A 175 16.78 -0.23 0.64
C LEU A 175 18.31 -0.34 0.46
N VAL A 176 18.75 -1.29 -0.36
CA VAL A 176 20.17 -1.43 -0.72
C VAL A 176 20.67 -0.16 -1.40
N THR A 177 19.93 0.36 -2.38
CA THR A 177 20.29 1.57 -3.11
C THR A 177 20.39 2.79 -2.17
N ALA A 178 19.44 2.93 -1.24
CA ALA A 178 19.42 4.01 -0.25
C ALA A 178 20.65 3.96 0.68
N ASN A 179 21.00 2.76 1.17
CA ASN A 179 22.14 2.56 2.07
C ASN A 179 23.50 2.66 1.36
N GLU A 180 23.68 2.05 0.18
CA GLU A 180 24.98 1.98 -0.49
C GLU A 180 25.42 3.34 -1.03
N ASN A 181 24.49 4.14 -1.56
CA ASN A 181 24.79 5.43 -2.17
C ASN A 181 24.71 6.61 -1.19
N GLY A 182 24.40 6.35 0.09
CA GLY A 182 24.25 7.40 1.10
C GLY A 182 23.18 8.44 0.74
N PHE A 183 22.17 8.07 -0.07
CA PHE A 183 21.16 9.01 -0.59
C PHE A 183 20.37 9.69 0.52
N VAL A 184 20.32 9.06 1.69
CA VAL A 184 19.56 9.53 2.87
C VAL A 184 20.47 10.16 3.93
N GLY A 185 21.77 10.33 3.66
CA GLY A 185 22.75 10.88 4.60
C GLY A 185 23.13 9.96 5.78
N ARG A 186 22.41 8.86 5.99
CA ARG A 186 22.67 7.83 7.01
C ARG A 186 22.47 6.43 6.45
N ILE A 187 23.15 5.45 7.04
CA ILE A 187 22.96 4.02 6.73
C ILE A 187 21.84 3.50 7.63
N PHE A 188 20.73 3.03 7.05
CA PHE A 188 19.65 2.44 7.83
C PHE A 188 20.08 1.10 8.42
N GLU A 189 20.08 1.04 9.75
CA GLU A 189 20.47 -0.14 10.53
C GLU A 189 19.25 -0.96 10.92
N ASN A 190 18.19 -0.31 11.37
CA ASN A 190 17.00 -0.99 11.84
C ASN A 190 15.72 -0.20 11.58
N VAL A 191 14.64 -0.94 11.31
CA VAL A 191 13.29 -0.39 11.23
C VAL A 191 12.38 -1.21 12.13
N GLU A 192 11.67 -0.56 13.04
CA GLU A 192 10.70 -1.19 13.94
C GLU A 192 9.30 -0.65 13.66
N LEU A 193 8.35 -1.57 13.47
CA LEU A 193 6.93 -1.27 13.32
C LEU A 193 6.23 -1.48 14.67
N MET A 194 5.79 -0.39 15.30
CA MET A 194 5.09 -0.43 16.58
C MET A 194 3.61 -0.05 16.40
N GLU A 195 2.79 -0.19 17.44
CA GLU A 195 1.34 0.12 17.35
C GLU A 195 1.06 1.60 17.12
N GLU A 196 1.92 2.49 17.59
CA GLU A 196 1.68 3.95 17.55
C GLU A 196 2.76 4.71 16.77
N TYR A 197 3.80 4.03 16.31
CA TYR A 197 4.92 4.68 15.62
C TYR A 197 5.79 3.70 14.82
N LEU A 198 6.49 4.25 13.83
CA LEU A 198 7.57 3.66 13.08
C LEU A 198 8.88 4.24 13.61
N VAL A 199 9.84 3.39 13.99
CA VAL A 199 11.19 3.85 14.33
C VAL A 199 12.15 3.46 13.23
N ILE A 200 12.93 4.42 12.74
CA ILE A 200 14.02 4.19 11.81
C ILE A 200 15.31 4.58 12.51
N LYS A 201 16.22 3.61 12.67
CA LYS A 201 17.55 3.82 13.24
C LYS A 201 18.59 3.81 12.13
N GLY A 202 19.55 4.73 12.19
CA GLY A 202 20.64 4.76 11.23
C GLY A 202 21.96 5.23 11.82
N GLY A 203 23.02 4.63 11.31
CA GLY A 203 24.40 5.02 11.58
C GLY A 203 24.85 6.15 10.67
N LEU A 204 25.82 6.94 11.14
CA LEU A 204 26.52 7.91 10.31
C LEU A 204 27.22 7.18 9.14
N TYR A 205 27.13 7.75 7.93
CA TYR A 205 27.77 7.19 6.72
C TYR A 205 29.29 7.39 6.74
#